data_AF-A0AA90NTI7-F1
#
_entry.id   AF-A0AA90NTI7-F1
#
_cell.length_a   1.000
_cell.length_b   1.000
_cell.length_c   1.000
_cell.angle_alpha   90.00
_cell.angle_beta   90.00
_cell.angle_gamma   90.00
#
_symmetry.space_group_name_H-M   'P 1'
#
loop_
_entity.id
_entity.type
_entity.pdbx_description
1 polymer ?
#
loop_
_entity_poly.entity_id
_entity_poly.type
_entity_poly.pdbx_seq_one_letter_code
_entity_poly.pdbx_strand_id
1 'polypeptide(L)'
;MKINNNRISGKLFSPLLVVFKAVSGSVKKVAGKRISGYYGQLTKFSLDEESVRILKDRNISVKNTERLPKKMPVNGDVSFHDFWEKVPGSKSYMDTIDHQLMKVKDCKDNEKEEVNGGRPVLSGTWHVKGPGLERPATRFKRMLQRVIYNMIGHKYKGRYYDNPKLLIQKEVLATNVYKIIKGNAVGGVAMNGYGAHYTVDRDKGRYYGAFKHLDGFMDASAMNPEDKVRMCDQPATELVLRRYLLGDEDYLKMDNYMYDRLSGSFHSIDFGMSFYNQSTLDPDCDFDQFKAAMLKTSRKHRLQYNVLGNGDNLLKLVKSKNADDTDDGIKNGLKMIALLTDKDLEEQVAVISNPKARAALLLILVSKCKQAQCILYRSFPDLYPRYKDTKWPEYSTRKVMNLVV
;
A
#
# COMPACT_ATOMS: atom_id res chain seq x y z
N MET A 1 7.52 -32.84 -22.29
CA MET A 1 8.18 -31.51 -22.36
C MET A 1 9.25 -31.47 -21.27
N LYS A 2 10.55 -31.45 -21.65
CA LYS A 2 11.68 -31.64 -20.73
C LYS A 2 11.82 -30.45 -19.76
N ILE A 3 11.83 -30.74 -18.47
CA ILE A 3 12.05 -29.78 -17.38
C ILE A 3 13.55 -29.59 -17.20
N ASN A 4 14.05 -28.38 -17.44
CA ASN A 4 15.43 -28.02 -17.16
C ASN A 4 15.57 -27.67 -15.67
N ASN A 5 16.22 -28.56 -14.93
CA ASN A 5 16.71 -28.35 -13.57
C ASN A 5 17.84 -27.31 -13.60
N ASN A 6 17.56 -26.06 -13.22
CA ASN A 6 18.61 -25.12 -12.85
C ASN A 6 18.65 -24.93 -11.33
N ARG A 7 19.69 -25.55 -10.76
CA ARG A 7 20.26 -25.28 -9.43
C ARG A 7 20.31 -23.77 -9.16
N ILE A 8 19.60 -23.33 -8.14
CA ILE A 8 19.81 -22.00 -7.54
C ILE A 8 21.09 -22.09 -6.70
N SER A 9 22.23 -21.78 -7.32
CA SER A 9 23.51 -21.57 -6.62
C SER A 9 23.67 -20.09 -6.21
N GLY A 10 23.82 -19.87 -4.91
CA GLY A 10 24.86 -18.97 -4.38
C GLY A 10 24.85 -17.46 -4.66
N LYS A 11 23.72 -16.77 -4.88
CA LYS A 11 23.71 -15.28 -5.04
C LYS A 11 22.86 -14.48 -4.04
N LEU A 12 22.52 -15.05 -2.88
CA LEU A 12 21.65 -14.39 -1.88
C LEU A 12 22.34 -13.58 -0.76
N PHE A 13 23.68 -13.46 -0.76
CA PHE A 13 24.42 -12.78 0.32
C PHE A 13 24.94 -11.36 0.00
N SER A 14 24.74 -10.84 -1.21
CA SER A 14 25.37 -9.58 -1.64
C SER A 14 24.74 -8.28 -1.08
N PRO A 15 23.41 -8.12 -0.92
CA PRO A 15 22.85 -6.84 -0.45
C PRO A 15 23.18 -6.53 1.02
N LEU A 16 23.34 -7.56 1.84
CA LEU A 16 23.72 -7.43 3.26
C LEU A 16 25.16 -6.94 3.43
N LEU A 17 26.08 -7.42 2.58
CA LEU A 17 27.50 -7.05 2.65
C LEU A 17 27.74 -5.58 2.28
N VAL A 18 26.96 -5.05 1.34
CA VAL A 18 27.03 -3.65 0.91
C VAL A 18 26.49 -2.71 1.99
N VAL A 19 25.40 -3.09 2.67
CA VAL A 19 24.90 -2.35 3.84
C VAL A 19 25.91 -2.42 4.99
N PHE A 20 26.56 -3.57 5.21
CA PHE A 20 27.62 -3.70 6.22
C PHE A 20 28.83 -2.81 5.95
N LYS A 21 29.29 -2.67 4.70
CA LYS A 21 30.39 -1.74 4.35
C LYS A 21 30.00 -0.27 4.48
N ALA A 22 28.75 0.09 4.20
CA ALA A 22 28.28 1.47 4.38
C ALA A 22 28.05 1.83 5.87
N VAL A 23 27.65 0.85 6.69
CA VAL A 23 27.38 1.03 8.13
C VAL A 23 28.66 0.92 8.97
N SER A 24 29.64 0.09 8.58
CA SER A 24 30.92 -0.04 9.30
C SER A 24 31.75 1.25 9.35
N GLY A 25 31.60 2.13 8.35
CA GLY A 25 32.18 3.48 8.36
C GLY A 25 31.54 4.42 9.39
N SER A 26 30.29 4.16 9.80
CA SER A 26 29.55 5.00 10.76
C SER A 26 29.55 4.45 12.20
N VAL A 27 29.78 3.15 12.38
CA VAL A 27 29.72 2.47 13.69
C VAL A 27 30.96 2.71 14.57
N LYS A 28 32.08 3.22 14.02
CA LYS A 28 33.25 3.59 14.83
C LYS A 28 33.02 4.74 15.82
N LYS A 29 31.86 5.42 15.81
CA LYS A 29 31.57 6.57 16.70
C LYS A 29 30.59 6.30 17.84
N VAL A 30 29.98 5.13 17.97
CA VAL A 30 28.98 4.86 19.02
C VAL A 30 29.17 3.48 19.63
N ALA A 31 30.30 3.25 20.29
CA ALA A 31 30.52 2.06 21.11
C ALA A 31 30.82 2.51 22.54
N GLY A 32 29.78 2.56 23.37
CA GLY A 32 29.93 2.96 24.77
C GLY A 32 28.63 3.17 25.51
N LYS A 33 27.78 2.14 25.61
CA LYS A 33 26.90 1.93 26.78
C LYS A 33 26.21 0.57 26.70
N ARG A 34 26.24 -0.13 27.85
CA ARG A 34 25.82 -1.51 28.10
C ARG A 34 24.36 -1.78 27.69
N ILE A 35 24.15 -2.91 27.03
CA ILE A 35 22.83 -3.49 26.72
C ILE A 35 22.51 -4.51 27.82
N SER A 36 21.94 -4.07 28.94
CA SER A 36 21.30 -4.97 29.91
C SER A 36 20.12 -4.24 30.55
N GLY A 37 18.91 -4.45 30.00
CA GLY A 37 17.69 -3.82 30.53
C GLY A 37 16.46 -3.88 29.62
N TYR A 38 16.44 -4.71 28.56
CA TYR A 38 15.39 -4.68 27.53
C TYR A 38 14.28 -5.75 27.67
N TYR A 39 14.09 -6.31 28.88
CA TYR A 39 12.94 -7.17 29.17
C TYR A 39 12.21 -6.65 30.40
N GLY A 40 11.12 -5.91 30.15
CA GLY A 40 10.21 -5.47 31.21
C GLY A 40 9.70 -4.05 30.99
N GLN A 41 8.75 -3.87 30.08
CA GLN A 41 7.66 -2.87 30.14
C GLN A 41 6.82 -2.94 28.85
N LEU A 42 5.85 -3.85 28.85
CA LEU A 42 4.70 -3.81 27.94
C LEU A 42 3.47 -3.50 28.80
N THR A 43 3.28 -2.24 29.16
CA THR A 43 2.02 -1.78 29.78
C THR A 43 1.69 -0.35 29.31
N LYS A 44 0.46 -0.23 28.78
CA LYS A 44 -0.30 1.01 28.50
C LYS A 44 0.41 2.11 27.70
N PHE A 45 0.28 2.05 26.37
CA PHE A 45 0.35 3.26 25.55
C PHE A 45 -0.97 4.03 25.64
N SER A 46 -1.02 5.13 26.42
CA SER A 46 -2.02 6.18 26.24
C SER A 46 -1.75 6.95 24.93
N LEU A 47 -2.76 7.62 24.37
CA LEU A 47 -2.50 8.65 23.36
C LEU A 47 -1.82 9.81 24.08
N ASP A 48 -0.77 10.40 23.51
CA ASP A 48 -0.26 11.66 24.04
C ASP A 48 -1.31 12.77 23.86
N GLU A 49 -1.29 13.74 24.76
CA GLU A 49 -2.29 14.82 24.79
C GLU A 49 -2.28 15.65 23.51
N GLU A 50 -1.13 15.77 22.83
CA GLU A 50 -0.98 16.49 21.56
C GLU A 50 -1.75 15.79 20.42
N SER A 51 -1.73 14.46 20.36
CA SER A 51 -2.50 13.68 19.39
C SER A 51 -4.00 13.76 19.64
N VAL A 52 -4.42 13.77 20.91
CA VAL A 52 -5.83 13.97 21.29
C VAL A 52 -6.28 15.39 20.97
N ARG A 53 -5.40 16.39 21.15
CA ARG A 53 -5.67 17.79 20.82
C ARG A 53 -5.81 18.00 19.31
N ILE A 54 -4.91 17.42 18.49
CA ILE A 54 -4.99 17.49 17.01
C ILE A 54 -6.31 16.89 16.49
N LEU A 55 -6.80 15.80 17.08
CA LEU A 55 -8.07 15.18 16.72
C LEU A 55 -9.27 16.04 17.15
N LYS A 56 -9.23 16.63 18.35
CA LYS A 56 -10.29 17.50 18.89
C LYS A 56 -10.38 18.86 18.18
N ASP A 57 -9.24 19.51 17.91
CA ASP A 57 -9.17 20.87 17.33
C ASP A 57 -9.74 20.93 15.90
N ARG A 58 -9.80 19.80 15.19
CA ARG A 58 -10.30 19.75 13.80
C ARG A 58 -11.74 19.29 13.67
N ASN A 59 -12.51 19.22 14.76
CA ASN A 59 -13.87 18.68 14.76
C ASN A 59 -13.97 17.26 14.16
N ILE A 60 -12.85 16.52 14.12
CA ILE A 60 -12.87 15.08 13.88
C ILE A 60 -13.36 14.49 15.19
N SER A 61 -14.67 14.46 15.32
CA SER A 61 -15.35 13.99 16.50
C SER A 61 -14.84 12.58 16.83
N VAL A 62 -14.21 12.42 18.00
CA VAL A 62 -13.93 11.09 18.55
C VAL A 62 -15.25 10.31 18.73
N LYS A 63 -16.41 11.00 18.80
CA LYS A 63 -17.73 10.35 18.72
C LYS A 63 -18.08 9.82 17.33
N ASN A 64 -17.49 10.31 16.24
CA ASN A 64 -17.61 9.68 14.91
C ASN A 64 -16.79 8.40 14.81
N THR A 65 -15.67 8.28 15.53
CA THR A 65 -14.98 6.98 15.66
C THR A 65 -15.79 5.94 16.45
N GLU A 66 -16.75 6.36 17.28
CA GLU A 66 -17.71 5.48 17.97
C GLU A 66 -18.92 5.09 17.10
N ARG A 67 -19.28 5.91 16.09
CA ARG A 67 -20.31 5.60 15.08
C ARG A 67 -19.83 4.65 13.98
N LEU A 68 -18.52 4.50 13.81
CA LEU A 68 -17.96 3.53 12.89
C LEU A 68 -18.22 2.11 13.42
N PRO A 69 -18.62 1.16 12.56
CA PRO A 69 -19.05 -0.17 13.01
C PRO A 69 -17.98 -0.82 13.89
N LYS A 70 -18.35 -1.13 15.14
CA LYS A 70 -17.49 -1.86 16.10
C LYS A 70 -17.10 -3.24 15.58
N LYS A 71 -17.94 -3.82 14.73
CA LYS A 71 -17.68 -5.09 14.05
C LYS A 71 -17.17 -4.77 12.65
N MET A 72 -15.96 -5.22 12.36
CA MET A 72 -15.50 -5.29 10.97
C MET A 72 -16.50 -6.11 10.15
N PRO A 73 -16.68 -5.83 8.84
CA PRO A 73 -17.23 -6.80 7.91
C PRO A 73 -16.21 -7.93 7.74
N VAL A 74 -16.04 -8.74 8.79
CA VAL A 74 -15.53 -10.10 8.64
C VAL A 74 -16.73 -10.88 8.12
N ASN A 75 -16.54 -11.70 7.10
CA ASN A 75 -17.48 -12.78 6.79
C ASN A 75 -17.44 -13.77 7.97
N GLY A 76 -18.01 -13.36 9.11
CA GLY A 76 -17.60 -13.77 10.45
C GLY A 76 -18.53 -14.80 11.09
N ASP A 77 -19.56 -15.22 10.35
CA ASP A 77 -20.54 -16.21 10.79
C ASP A 77 -20.30 -17.59 10.16
N VAL A 78 -19.33 -17.71 9.24
CA VAL A 78 -18.99 -18.96 8.53
C VAL A 78 -17.51 -19.24 8.75
N SER A 79 -17.14 -20.51 8.97
CA SER A 79 -15.74 -20.89 9.11
C SER A 79 -14.96 -20.56 7.82
N PHE A 80 -13.65 -20.32 7.93
CA PHE A 80 -12.84 -19.99 6.77
C PHE A 80 -12.88 -21.09 5.70
N HIS A 81 -12.91 -22.35 6.12
CA HIS A 81 -12.95 -23.52 5.23
C HIS A 81 -14.35 -23.83 4.68
N ASP A 82 -15.40 -23.34 5.33
CA ASP A 82 -16.77 -23.42 4.82
C ASP A 82 -17.10 -22.27 3.87
N PHE A 83 -16.37 -21.16 3.96
CA PHE A 83 -16.52 -20.03 3.05
C PHE A 83 -15.60 -20.12 1.83
N TRP A 84 -14.32 -20.42 2.03
CA TRP A 84 -13.32 -20.46 0.95
C TRP A 84 -12.99 -21.89 0.53
N GLU A 85 -13.01 -22.15 -0.77
CA GLU A 85 -12.47 -23.35 -1.40
C GLU A 85 -11.29 -23.02 -2.31
N LYS A 86 -10.29 -23.91 -2.34
CA LYS A 86 -9.13 -23.74 -3.23
C LYS A 86 -9.54 -23.93 -4.68
N VAL A 87 -9.00 -23.10 -5.56
CA VAL A 87 -9.16 -23.31 -7.00
C VAL A 87 -8.38 -24.57 -7.41
N PRO A 88 -9.03 -25.59 -8.03
CA PRO A 88 -8.36 -26.82 -8.43
C PRO A 88 -7.15 -26.55 -9.34
N GLY A 89 -6.05 -27.29 -9.13
CA GLY A 89 -4.82 -27.14 -9.92
C GLY A 89 -4.01 -25.87 -9.65
N SER A 90 -4.48 -24.95 -8.80
CA SER A 90 -3.72 -23.75 -8.44
C SER A 90 -2.53 -24.07 -7.53
N LYS A 91 -1.41 -23.39 -7.77
CA LYS A 91 -0.24 -23.47 -6.88
C LYS A 91 -0.51 -22.64 -5.63
N SER A 92 -0.31 -23.26 -4.46
CA SER A 92 -0.27 -22.54 -3.18
C SER A 92 1.18 -22.24 -2.83
N TYR A 93 1.46 -21.03 -2.36
CA TYR A 93 2.78 -20.65 -1.84
C TYR A 93 2.68 -20.49 -0.33
N MET A 94 3.43 -21.31 0.41
CA MET A 94 3.50 -21.24 1.87
C MET A 94 4.96 -21.01 2.28
N ASP A 95 5.36 -19.75 2.32
CA ASP A 95 6.66 -19.35 2.89
C ASP A 95 6.47 -18.11 3.77
N THR A 96 7.23 -17.03 3.59
CA THR A 96 7.06 -15.77 4.33
C THR A 96 5.69 -15.10 4.09
N ILE A 97 5.04 -15.47 3.00
CA ILE A 97 3.67 -15.13 2.64
C ILE A 97 2.95 -16.47 2.44
N ASP A 98 1.75 -16.58 3.02
CA ASP A 98 0.80 -17.65 2.72
C ASP A 98 -0.16 -17.09 1.67
N HIS A 99 -0.09 -17.60 0.45
CA HIS A 99 -0.86 -17.11 -0.69
C HIS A 99 -1.51 -18.28 -1.42
N GLN A 100 -2.84 -18.20 -1.55
CA GLN A 100 -3.69 -19.22 -2.14
C GLN A 100 -4.69 -18.57 -3.10
N LEU A 101 -4.95 -19.23 -4.23
CA LEU A 101 -6.08 -18.89 -5.09
C LEU A 101 -7.32 -19.64 -4.60
N MET A 102 -8.35 -18.88 -4.24
CA MET A 102 -9.57 -19.39 -3.64
C MET A 102 -10.79 -18.85 -4.41
N LYS A 103 -11.90 -19.56 -4.29
CA LYS A 103 -13.24 -19.10 -4.67
C LYS A 103 -14.20 -19.34 -3.49
N VAL A 104 -15.36 -18.70 -3.51
CA VAL A 104 -16.36 -18.89 -2.46
C VAL A 104 -17.11 -20.20 -2.71
N LYS A 105 -17.22 -21.05 -1.68
CA LYS A 105 -18.02 -22.29 -1.74
C LYS A 105 -19.48 -21.96 -2.06
N ASP A 106 -20.08 -22.77 -2.92
CA ASP A 106 -21.51 -22.71 -3.28
C ASP A 106 -21.99 -21.40 -3.93
N CYS A 107 -21.09 -20.59 -4.51
CA CYS A 107 -21.50 -19.62 -5.52
C CYS A 107 -21.88 -20.39 -6.81
N LYS A 108 -23.14 -20.84 -6.92
CA LYS A 108 -23.67 -21.24 -8.21
C LYS A 108 -23.58 -20.03 -9.14
N ASP A 109 -22.99 -20.22 -10.32
CA ASP A 109 -22.59 -19.17 -11.27
C ASP A 109 -23.72 -18.25 -11.81
N ASN A 110 -24.93 -18.23 -11.22
CA ASN A 110 -26.11 -17.58 -11.81
C ASN A 110 -27.10 -16.92 -10.84
N GLU A 111 -26.74 -16.59 -9.60
CA GLU A 111 -27.65 -15.78 -8.77
C GLU A 111 -27.42 -14.27 -8.98
N LYS A 112 -28.22 -13.73 -9.90
CA LYS A 112 -28.58 -12.32 -9.94
C LYS A 112 -29.06 -11.88 -8.56
N GLU A 113 -28.56 -10.70 -8.18
CA GLU A 113 -29.19 -9.71 -7.30
C GLU A 113 -29.93 -10.17 -6.04
N GLU A 114 -29.42 -9.69 -4.91
CA GLU A 114 -30.14 -9.47 -3.66
C GLU A 114 -30.77 -10.72 -3.01
N VAL A 115 -29.92 -11.51 -2.35
CA VAL A 115 -30.40 -12.28 -1.20
C VAL A 115 -30.61 -11.31 -0.04
N ASN A 116 -31.89 -11.04 0.23
CA ASN A 116 -32.44 -10.39 1.44
C ASN A 116 -31.48 -10.45 2.64
N GLY A 117 -30.81 -9.34 2.95
CA GLY A 117 -29.89 -9.25 4.10
C GLY A 117 -28.52 -8.59 3.85
N GLY A 118 -28.26 -8.02 2.67
CA GLY A 118 -27.18 -7.04 2.48
C GLY A 118 -25.74 -7.56 2.49
N ARG A 119 -25.49 -8.83 2.14
CA ARG A 119 -24.12 -9.33 1.92
C ARG A 119 -23.77 -9.29 0.42
N PRO A 120 -22.63 -8.66 0.02
CA PRO A 120 -22.18 -8.72 -1.36
C PRO A 120 -21.79 -10.17 -1.72
N VAL A 121 -22.36 -10.71 -2.78
CA VAL A 121 -22.00 -12.03 -3.32
C VAL A 121 -20.58 -11.92 -3.91
N LEU A 122 -19.59 -12.47 -3.18
CA LEU A 122 -18.20 -12.50 -3.62
C LEU A 122 -18.01 -13.62 -4.65
N SER A 123 -18.44 -13.41 -5.90
CA SER A 123 -18.26 -14.39 -6.98
C SER A 123 -16.81 -14.42 -7.51
N GLY A 124 -16.45 -15.49 -8.24
CA GLY A 124 -15.19 -15.69 -8.99
C GLY A 124 -13.93 -15.95 -8.15
N THR A 125 -12.75 -15.77 -8.76
CA THR A 125 -11.44 -16.12 -8.17
C THR A 125 -10.83 -14.99 -7.34
N TRP A 126 -10.19 -15.35 -6.23
CA TRP A 126 -9.58 -14.43 -5.26
C TRP A 126 -8.18 -14.90 -4.85
N HIS A 127 -7.26 -13.95 -4.72
CA HIS A 127 -5.97 -14.11 -4.07
C HIS A 127 -6.17 -13.94 -2.57
N VAL A 128 -6.23 -15.04 -1.83
CA VAL A 128 -6.28 -15.00 -0.36
C VAL A 128 -4.85 -15.09 0.15
N LYS A 129 -4.36 -13.96 0.68
CA LYS A 129 -2.96 -13.82 1.10
C LYS A 129 -2.82 -13.25 2.51
N GLY A 130 -1.84 -13.76 3.23
CA GLY A 130 -1.58 -13.46 4.63
C GLY A 130 -0.11 -13.62 4.97
N PRO A 131 0.33 -13.20 6.16
CA PRO A 131 1.67 -13.51 6.64
C PRO A 131 1.79 -15.04 6.82
N GLY A 132 2.79 -15.63 6.18
CA GLY A 132 3.03 -17.08 6.26
C GLY A 132 3.96 -17.45 7.41
N LEU A 133 4.46 -18.69 7.40
CA LEU A 133 5.41 -19.17 8.39
C LEU A 133 6.81 -18.59 8.12
N GLU A 134 7.35 -17.84 9.08
CA GLU A 134 8.71 -17.34 8.98
C GLU A 134 9.75 -18.45 9.22
N ARG A 135 10.50 -18.80 8.17
CA ARG A 135 11.71 -19.62 8.31
C ARG A 135 12.75 -18.92 9.19
N PRO A 136 13.64 -19.66 9.89
CA PRO A 136 14.69 -19.08 10.73
C PRO A 136 15.56 -18.02 10.02
N ALA A 137 15.92 -18.26 8.76
CA ALA A 137 16.70 -17.32 7.96
C ALA A 137 15.96 -15.99 7.72
N THR A 138 14.65 -16.05 7.45
CA THR A 138 13.80 -14.85 7.32
C THR A 138 13.71 -14.10 8.63
N ARG A 139 13.55 -14.82 9.75
CA ARG A 139 13.49 -14.23 11.08
C ARG A 139 14.78 -13.48 11.42
N PHE A 140 15.94 -14.08 11.11
CA PHE A 140 17.24 -13.42 11.26
C PHE A 140 17.38 -12.17 10.38
N LYS A 141 16.95 -12.26 9.11
CA LYS A 141 16.91 -11.10 8.20
C LYS A 141 16.05 -9.96 8.76
N ARG A 142 14.85 -10.26 9.26
CA ARG A 142 13.94 -9.27 9.87
C ARG A 142 14.53 -8.66 11.14
N MET A 143 15.18 -9.45 11.97
CA MET A 143 15.90 -8.96 13.15
C MET A 143 16.97 -7.94 12.74
N LEU A 144 17.81 -8.25 11.75
CA LEU A 144 18.82 -7.30 11.28
C LEU A 144 18.19 -6.03 10.69
N GLN A 145 17.12 -6.15 9.90
CA GLN A 145 16.38 -5.00 9.38
C GLN A 145 15.85 -4.12 10.52
N ARG A 146 15.31 -4.70 11.60
CA ARG A 146 14.87 -3.95 12.79
C ARG A 146 16.01 -3.19 13.45
N VAL A 147 17.17 -3.82 13.62
CA VAL A 147 18.36 -3.16 14.19
C VAL A 147 18.77 -1.98 13.33
N ILE A 148 18.86 -2.16 12.00
CA ILE A 148 19.16 -1.09 11.06
C ILE A 148 18.15 0.05 11.19
N TYR A 149 16.85 -0.25 11.12
CA TYR A 149 15.79 0.76 11.24
C TYR A 149 15.82 1.53 12.57
N ASN A 150 16.16 0.86 13.67
CA ASN A 150 16.35 1.51 14.95
C ASN A 150 17.54 2.47 14.94
N MET A 151 18.68 2.05 14.36
CA MET A 151 19.87 2.91 14.25
C MET A 151 19.61 4.15 13.39
N ILE A 152 18.83 4.03 12.30
CA ILE A 152 18.52 5.15 11.41
C ILE A 152 17.28 5.95 11.83
N GLY A 153 16.73 5.73 13.04
CA GLY A 153 15.60 6.49 13.57
C GLY A 153 14.25 6.22 12.87
N HIS A 154 14.14 5.11 12.14
CA HIS A 154 12.93 4.64 11.48
C HIS A 154 12.28 3.47 12.24
N LYS A 155 12.18 3.57 13.57
CA LYS A 155 11.69 2.48 14.45
C LYS A 155 10.31 1.92 14.02
N TYR A 156 9.43 2.76 13.47
CA TYR A 156 8.12 2.36 12.94
C TYR A 156 8.22 1.31 11.81
N LYS A 157 9.28 1.37 11.00
CA LYS A 157 9.55 0.40 9.91
C LYS A 157 9.90 -0.99 10.43
N GLY A 158 10.66 -1.03 11.54
CA GLY A 158 11.03 -2.29 12.21
C GLY A 158 9.84 -2.99 12.86
N ARG A 159 8.89 -2.21 13.39
CA ARG A 159 7.69 -2.71 14.05
C ARG A 159 6.54 -3.04 13.09
N TYR A 160 6.70 -2.75 11.79
CA TYR A 160 5.67 -2.96 10.77
C TYR A 160 5.14 -4.41 10.76
N TYR A 161 6.04 -5.39 10.90
CA TYR A 161 5.68 -6.81 10.89
C TYR A 161 5.19 -7.38 12.23
N ASP A 162 5.15 -6.59 13.31
CA ASP A 162 4.73 -7.07 14.63
C ASP A 162 3.23 -7.32 14.73
N ASN A 163 2.43 -6.76 13.82
CA ASN A 163 0.98 -6.88 13.83
C ASN A 163 0.45 -7.44 12.49
N PRO A 164 0.42 -8.78 12.32
CA PRO A 164 -0.12 -9.47 11.15
C PRO A 164 -1.51 -8.99 10.72
N LYS A 165 -2.39 -8.75 11.69
CA LYS A 165 -3.74 -8.24 11.44
C LYS A 165 -3.72 -6.86 10.79
N LEU A 166 -2.97 -5.93 11.37
CA LEU A 166 -2.90 -4.56 10.87
C LEU A 166 -2.21 -4.47 9.50
N LEU A 167 -1.21 -5.31 9.23
CA LEU A 167 -0.56 -5.40 7.91
C LEU A 167 -1.58 -5.66 6.81
N ILE A 168 -2.40 -6.70 7.00
CA ILE A 168 -3.41 -7.09 6.04
C ILE A 168 -4.50 -6.02 5.93
N GLN A 169 -4.95 -5.46 7.06
CA GLN A 169 -5.94 -4.39 7.05
C GLN A 169 -5.46 -3.15 6.28
N LYS A 170 -4.18 -2.80 6.37
CA LYS A 170 -3.58 -1.71 5.59
C LYS A 170 -3.56 -2.01 4.10
N GLU A 171 -3.24 -3.24 3.72
CA GLU A 171 -3.24 -3.62 2.31
C GLU A 171 -4.66 -3.59 1.73
N VAL A 172 -5.65 -4.12 2.46
CA VAL A 172 -7.06 -4.03 2.08
C VAL A 172 -7.52 -2.57 1.98
N LEU A 173 -7.14 -1.72 2.95
CA LEU A 173 -7.41 -0.27 2.91
C LEU A 173 -6.80 0.36 1.65
N ALA A 174 -5.54 0.08 1.36
CA ALA A 174 -4.85 0.63 0.20
C ALA A 174 -5.52 0.21 -1.12
N THR A 175 -5.89 -1.06 -1.26
CA THR A 175 -6.65 -1.56 -2.43
C THR A 175 -7.98 -0.86 -2.59
N ASN A 176 -8.74 -0.70 -1.50
CA ASN A 176 -10.07 -0.09 -1.58
C ASN A 176 -10.02 1.42 -1.84
N VAL A 177 -9.05 2.13 -1.26
CA VAL A 177 -8.79 3.55 -1.59
C VAL A 177 -8.40 3.68 -3.07
N TYR A 178 -7.50 2.83 -3.56
CA TYR A 178 -7.11 2.82 -4.98
C TYR A 178 -8.31 2.57 -5.91
N LYS A 179 -9.16 1.59 -5.56
CA LYS A 179 -10.40 1.28 -6.30
C LYS A 179 -11.31 2.50 -6.44
N ILE A 180 -11.57 3.21 -5.35
CA ILE A 180 -12.47 4.37 -5.35
C ILE A 180 -11.92 5.48 -6.23
N ILE A 181 -10.62 5.76 -6.12
CA ILE A 181 -9.96 6.80 -6.91
C ILE A 181 -10.05 6.50 -8.41
N LYS A 182 -9.76 5.26 -8.81
CA LYS A 182 -9.85 4.84 -10.21
C LYS A 182 -11.31 4.79 -10.69
N GLY A 183 -12.26 4.43 -9.82
CA GLY A 183 -13.68 4.43 -10.12
C GLY A 183 -14.28 5.84 -10.27
N ASN A 184 -13.76 6.82 -9.54
CA ASN A 184 -14.18 8.23 -9.61
C ASN A 184 -13.49 9.01 -10.75
N ALA A 185 -12.59 8.39 -11.51
CA ALA A 185 -11.90 9.04 -12.63
C ALA A 185 -12.86 9.36 -13.78
N VAL A 186 -12.73 10.54 -14.40
CA VAL A 186 -13.49 10.93 -15.60
C VAL A 186 -13.12 9.98 -16.75
N GLY A 187 -14.10 9.25 -17.27
CA GLY A 187 -13.89 8.19 -18.27
C GLY A 187 -13.42 6.86 -17.68
N GLY A 188 -13.43 6.71 -16.36
CA GLY A 188 -13.05 5.48 -15.68
C GLY A 188 -13.94 4.32 -16.13
N VAL A 189 -13.32 3.31 -16.76
CA VAL A 189 -13.90 1.98 -16.78
C VAL A 189 -14.00 1.59 -15.32
N ALA A 190 -15.22 1.53 -14.78
CA ALA A 190 -15.44 0.99 -13.44
C ALA A 190 -14.67 -0.33 -13.38
N MET A 191 -13.71 -0.45 -12.45
CA MET A 191 -13.00 -1.70 -12.24
C MET A 191 -13.98 -2.70 -11.61
N ASN A 192 -14.98 -3.10 -12.39
CA ASN A 192 -16.02 -4.03 -12.01
C ASN A 192 -15.32 -5.32 -11.62
N GLY A 193 -15.44 -5.68 -10.35
CA GLY A 193 -14.77 -6.85 -9.77
C GLY A 193 -13.51 -6.53 -8.96
N TYR A 194 -12.74 -5.47 -9.23
CA TYR A 194 -11.55 -5.18 -8.41
C TYR A 194 -11.96 -4.83 -6.98
N GLY A 195 -11.27 -5.39 -5.99
CA GLY A 195 -11.62 -5.17 -4.59
C GLY A 195 -10.81 -6.03 -3.65
N ALA A 196 -10.84 -5.64 -2.38
CA ALA A 196 -10.23 -6.39 -1.31
C ALA A 196 -11.17 -6.53 -0.12
N HIS A 197 -11.14 -7.72 0.49
CA HIS A 197 -11.86 -8.02 1.71
C HIS A 197 -10.89 -8.56 2.76
N TYR A 198 -11.14 -8.20 4.01
CA TYR A 198 -10.43 -8.80 5.12
C TYR A 198 -11.14 -10.08 5.56
N THR A 199 -10.39 -11.17 5.73
CA THR A 199 -10.90 -12.46 6.17
C THR A 199 -9.97 -13.09 7.21
N VAL A 200 -10.50 -14.02 8.01
CA VAL A 200 -9.78 -14.62 9.13
C VAL A 200 -10.02 -16.12 9.14
N ASP A 201 -8.94 -16.90 9.23
CA ASP A 201 -8.98 -18.30 9.61
C ASP A 201 -8.87 -18.37 11.13
N ARG A 202 -10.02 -18.43 11.80
CA ARG A 202 -10.09 -18.43 13.27
C ARG A 202 -9.48 -19.70 13.86
N ASP A 203 -9.65 -20.84 13.19
CA ASP A 203 -9.17 -22.14 13.65
C ASP A 203 -7.65 -22.17 13.73
N LYS A 204 -6.96 -21.48 12.81
CA LYS A 204 -5.50 -21.33 12.81
C LYS A 204 -5.00 -20.01 13.41
N GLY A 205 -5.90 -19.11 13.83
CA GLY A 205 -5.54 -17.76 14.29
C GLY A 205 -4.82 -16.93 13.23
N ARG A 206 -5.12 -17.12 11.94
CA ARG A 206 -4.46 -16.45 10.82
C ARG A 206 -5.33 -15.37 10.19
N TYR A 207 -4.68 -14.30 9.72
CA TYR A 207 -5.33 -13.14 9.11
C TYR A 207 -4.97 -13.04 7.64
N TYR A 208 -5.97 -12.83 6.79
CA TYR A 208 -5.81 -12.81 5.35
C TYR A 208 -6.55 -11.63 4.72
N GLY A 209 -6.00 -11.14 3.61
CA GLY A 209 -6.71 -10.28 2.67
C GLY A 209 -7.09 -11.12 1.47
N ALA A 210 -8.34 -11.05 1.06
CA ALA A 210 -8.84 -11.62 -0.18
C ALA A 210 -8.90 -10.51 -1.23
N PHE A 211 -8.08 -10.61 -2.26
CA PHE A 211 -7.97 -9.61 -3.34
C PHE A 211 -8.49 -10.23 -4.62
N LYS A 212 -9.41 -9.57 -5.32
CA LYS A 212 -10.01 -10.15 -6.52
C LYS A 212 -8.94 -10.43 -7.58
N HIS A 213 -9.00 -11.61 -8.18
CA HIS A 213 -8.22 -11.93 -9.37
C HIS A 213 -8.68 -11.07 -10.57
N LEU A 214 -7.72 -10.51 -11.31
CA LEU A 214 -7.98 -9.69 -12.48
C LEU A 214 -7.86 -10.56 -13.74
N ASP A 215 -8.97 -11.21 -14.12
CA ASP A 215 -9.04 -12.01 -15.35
C ASP A 215 -8.76 -11.15 -16.60
N GLY A 216 -7.97 -11.68 -17.54
CA GLY A 216 -7.61 -10.99 -18.77
C GLY A 216 -6.44 -10.01 -18.65
N PHE A 217 -5.95 -9.74 -17.43
CA PHE A 217 -4.78 -8.91 -17.21
C PHE A 217 -3.48 -9.73 -17.17
N MET A 218 -2.38 -9.10 -17.58
CA MET A 218 -1.04 -9.69 -17.58
C MET A 218 -0.13 -8.97 -16.58
N ASP A 219 0.87 -9.69 -16.04
CA ASP A 219 1.91 -9.13 -15.17
C ASP A 219 2.80 -8.15 -15.96
N ALA A 220 2.90 -6.92 -15.48
CA ALA A 220 3.65 -5.87 -16.17
C ALA A 220 5.16 -6.11 -16.22
N SER A 221 5.70 -6.98 -15.36
CA SER A 221 7.10 -7.43 -15.47
C SER A 221 7.38 -8.25 -16.74
N ALA A 222 6.34 -8.79 -17.37
CA ALA A 222 6.40 -9.54 -18.63
C ALA A 222 6.06 -8.69 -19.87
N MET A 223 5.91 -7.37 -19.75
CA MET A 223 5.65 -6.48 -20.88
C MET A 223 6.76 -6.52 -21.92
N ASN A 224 6.38 -6.69 -23.18
CA ASN A 224 7.29 -6.49 -24.30
C ASN A 224 7.38 -4.98 -24.66
N PRO A 225 8.32 -4.57 -25.54
CA PRO A 225 8.44 -3.17 -25.95
C PRO A 225 7.20 -2.59 -26.64
N GLU A 226 6.47 -3.37 -27.44
CA GLU A 226 5.27 -2.92 -28.15
C GLU A 226 4.12 -2.59 -27.19
N ASP A 227 3.94 -3.43 -26.16
CA ASP A 227 2.95 -3.25 -25.10
C ASP A 227 3.18 -1.91 -24.38
N LYS A 228 4.44 -1.54 -24.10
CA LYS A 228 4.80 -0.28 -23.44
C LYS A 228 4.43 0.95 -24.26
N VAL A 229 4.48 0.86 -25.59
CA VAL A 229 4.08 1.95 -26.49
C VAL A 229 2.56 2.12 -26.47
N ARG A 230 1.80 1.01 -26.53
CA ARG A 230 0.33 0.99 -26.62
C ARG A 230 -0.42 1.39 -25.34
N MET A 231 0.25 1.46 -24.20
CA MET A 231 -0.41 1.84 -22.94
C MET A 231 -1.04 3.24 -23.00
N CYS A 232 -2.38 3.26 -22.93
CA CYS A 232 -3.22 4.46 -22.88
C CYS A 232 -3.34 5.02 -21.45
N ASP A 233 -3.37 4.15 -20.44
CA ASP A 233 -3.34 4.58 -19.03
C ASP A 233 -1.93 5.06 -18.65
N GLN A 234 -1.84 6.27 -18.10
CA GLN A 234 -0.58 6.95 -17.83
C GLN A 234 0.15 6.32 -16.61
N PRO A 235 1.32 5.67 -16.78
CA PRO A 235 2.11 5.11 -15.68
C PRO A 235 2.49 6.15 -14.61
N ALA A 236 2.55 7.43 -15.01
CA ALA A 236 2.80 8.54 -14.13
C ALA A 236 1.65 8.78 -13.12
N THR A 237 0.41 8.50 -13.52
CA THR A 237 -0.76 8.52 -12.61
C THR A 237 -0.58 7.47 -11.53
N GLU A 238 -0.30 6.22 -11.92
CA GLU A 238 -0.08 5.11 -10.97
C GLU A 238 1.10 5.37 -10.02
N LEU A 239 2.17 6.01 -10.53
CA LEU A 239 3.29 6.47 -9.71
C LEU A 239 2.82 7.43 -8.61
N VAL A 240 1.99 8.42 -8.94
CA VAL A 240 1.44 9.37 -7.96
C VAL A 240 0.56 8.65 -6.94
N LEU A 241 -0.35 7.78 -7.38
CA LEU A 241 -1.26 7.07 -6.49
C LEU A 241 -0.51 6.18 -5.48
N ARG A 242 0.45 5.38 -5.95
CA ARG A 242 1.22 4.50 -5.04
C ARG A 242 2.21 5.26 -4.18
N ARG A 243 3.04 6.09 -4.81
CA ARG A 243 4.16 6.72 -4.12
C ARG A 243 3.70 7.83 -3.21
N TYR A 244 2.86 8.73 -3.73
CA TYR A 244 2.41 9.88 -2.96
C TYR A 244 1.26 9.53 -2.05
N LEU A 245 0.10 9.11 -2.58
CA LEU A 245 -1.09 8.86 -1.75
C LEU A 245 -0.88 7.69 -0.78
N LEU A 246 -0.55 6.51 -1.30
CA LEU A 246 -0.44 5.33 -0.47
C LEU A 246 0.88 5.29 0.30
N GLY A 247 1.92 6.00 -0.13
CA GLY A 247 3.23 5.93 0.51
C GLY A 247 3.83 4.53 0.45
N ASP A 248 3.55 3.80 -0.63
CA ASP A 248 4.06 2.46 -0.89
C ASP A 248 5.57 2.51 -1.11
N GLU A 249 6.33 1.58 -0.49
CA GLU A 249 7.77 1.46 -0.72
C GLU A 249 8.15 0.60 -1.93
N ASP A 250 7.24 -0.26 -2.39
CA ASP A 250 7.45 -1.16 -3.52
C ASP A 250 6.88 -0.61 -4.83
N TYR A 251 6.55 0.68 -4.86
CA TYR A 251 5.97 1.40 -6.01
C TYR A 251 6.80 1.35 -7.30
N LEU A 252 8.05 0.87 -7.29
CA LEU A 252 8.86 0.73 -8.50
C LEU A 252 8.88 -0.68 -9.09
N LYS A 253 8.40 -1.70 -8.36
CA LYS A 253 8.47 -3.09 -8.83
C LYS A 253 7.37 -3.35 -9.86
N MET A 254 7.75 -3.83 -11.05
CA MET A 254 6.79 -4.06 -12.15
C MET A 254 5.82 -5.22 -11.89
N ASP A 255 6.22 -6.22 -11.09
CA ASP A 255 5.36 -7.34 -10.67
C ASP A 255 4.16 -6.91 -9.80
N ASN A 256 4.22 -5.71 -9.23
CA ASN A 256 3.10 -5.10 -8.52
C ASN A 256 2.13 -4.35 -9.46
N TYR A 257 2.25 -4.49 -10.78
CA TYR A 257 1.36 -3.87 -11.74
C TYR A 257 0.81 -4.90 -12.72
N MET A 258 -0.45 -4.71 -13.09
CA MET A 258 -1.14 -5.49 -14.10
C MET A 258 -1.46 -4.59 -15.29
N TYR A 259 -1.48 -5.15 -16.49
CA TYR A 259 -1.88 -4.43 -17.69
C TYR A 259 -2.78 -5.28 -18.57
N ASP A 260 -3.70 -4.61 -19.28
CA ASP A 260 -4.49 -5.23 -20.33
C ASP A 260 -4.00 -4.72 -21.68
N ARG A 261 -3.62 -5.66 -22.56
CA ARG A 261 -3.10 -5.38 -23.90
C ARG A 261 -4.15 -4.75 -24.82
N LEU A 262 -5.42 -5.09 -24.63
CA LEU A 262 -6.50 -4.66 -25.52
C LEU A 262 -6.91 -3.21 -25.22
N SER A 263 -7.13 -2.90 -23.95
CA SER A 263 -7.48 -1.53 -23.53
C SER A 263 -6.27 -0.62 -23.33
N GLY A 264 -5.06 -1.18 -23.21
CA GLY A 264 -3.87 -0.42 -22.81
C GLY A 264 -3.94 0.08 -21.35
N SER A 265 -4.84 -0.47 -20.54
CA SER A 265 -5.02 -0.10 -19.13
C SER A 265 -3.91 -0.63 -18.24
N PHE A 266 -3.65 0.07 -17.14
CA PHE A 266 -2.51 -0.21 -16.26
C PHE A 266 -2.88 0.05 -14.81
N HIS A 267 -2.77 -0.99 -14.00
CA HIS A 267 -3.30 -0.99 -12.65
C HIS A 267 -2.29 -1.44 -11.62
N SER A 268 -2.30 -0.75 -10.49
CA SER A 268 -1.56 -1.14 -9.31
C SER A 268 -2.23 -2.32 -8.59
N ILE A 269 -1.45 -3.33 -8.23
CA ILE A 269 -1.83 -4.43 -7.35
C ILE A 269 -0.79 -4.58 -6.21
N ASP A 270 -1.07 -5.47 -5.26
CA ASP A 270 -0.11 -5.87 -4.22
C ASP A 270 0.48 -4.70 -3.41
N PHE A 271 -0.35 -4.12 -2.54
CA PHE A 271 -0.05 -2.93 -1.74
C PHE A 271 0.57 -3.26 -0.37
N GLY A 272 1.25 -4.40 -0.22
CA GLY A 272 1.76 -4.89 1.07
C GLY A 272 2.73 -3.95 1.80
N MET A 273 3.33 -2.99 1.07
CA MET A 273 4.22 -1.97 1.61
C MET A 273 3.60 -0.56 1.64
N SER A 274 2.27 -0.46 1.54
CA SER A 274 1.55 0.81 1.68
C SER A 274 1.60 1.40 3.09
N PHE A 275 1.47 2.72 3.14
CA PHE A 275 1.57 3.54 4.35
C PHE A 275 2.90 3.38 5.08
N TYR A 276 3.97 3.06 4.35
CA TYR A 276 5.30 2.82 4.90
C TYR A 276 6.21 4.04 4.74
N ASN A 277 5.97 4.86 3.71
CA ASN A 277 6.69 6.09 3.45
C ASN A 277 5.81 7.33 3.73
N GLN A 278 6.45 8.37 4.28
CA GLN A 278 5.78 9.55 4.81
C GLN A 278 5.70 10.73 3.83
N SER A 279 6.24 10.58 2.61
CA SER A 279 6.36 11.62 1.56
C SER A 279 6.25 13.04 2.11
N THR A 280 7.37 13.59 2.59
CA THR A 280 7.39 14.96 3.10
C THR A 280 7.47 15.93 1.93
N LEU A 281 6.40 16.69 1.71
CA LEU A 281 6.35 17.83 0.81
C LEU A 281 6.43 19.12 1.64
N ASP A 282 7.05 20.13 1.07
CA ASP A 282 7.07 21.48 1.64
C ASP A 282 5.65 22.07 1.64
N PRO A 283 5.21 22.80 2.68
CA PRO A 283 3.97 23.58 2.64
C PRO A 283 3.80 24.46 1.40
N ASP A 284 4.91 24.96 0.86
CA ASP A 284 4.92 25.81 -0.33
C ASP A 284 5.15 25.04 -1.64
N CYS A 285 5.05 23.70 -1.60
CA CYS A 285 5.18 22.84 -2.77
C CYS A 285 4.21 23.24 -3.89
N ASP A 286 4.75 23.59 -5.05
CA ASP A 286 4.00 23.73 -6.31
C ASP A 286 3.99 22.41 -7.11
N PHE A 287 3.36 22.43 -8.29
CA PHE A 287 3.27 21.29 -9.18
C PHE A 287 4.63 20.82 -9.71
N ASP A 288 5.54 21.73 -10.07
CA ASP A 288 6.85 21.34 -10.61
C ASP A 288 7.75 20.72 -9.54
N GLN A 289 7.72 21.26 -8.33
CA GLN A 289 8.37 20.69 -7.15
C GLN A 289 7.77 19.33 -6.79
N PHE A 290 6.44 19.19 -6.86
CA PHE A 290 5.76 17.91 -6.65
C PHE A 290 6.19 16.88 -7.70
N LYS A 291 6.17 17.24 -8.98
CA LYS A 291 6.62 16.42 -10.11
C LYS A 291 8.06 15.97 -9.91
N ALA A 292 8.97 16.89 -9.59
CA ALA A 292 10.36 16.57 -9.31
C ALA A 292 10.48 15.58 -8.13
N ALA A 293 9.69 15.75 -7.08
CA ALA A 293 9.67 14.82 -5.95
C ALA A 293 9.18 13.41 -6.35
N MET A 294 8.18 13.32 -7.24
CA MET A 294 7.64 12.04 -7.74
C MET A 294 8.61 11.30 -8.66
N LEU A 295 9.35 12.03 -9.50
CA LEU A 295 10.32 11.45 -10.44
C LEU A 295 11.68 11.15 -9.79
N LYS A 296 11.97 11.72 -8.62
CA LYS A 296 13.24 11.51 -7.90
C LYS A 296 13.34 10.10 -7.32
N THR A 297 14.30 9.29 -7.76
CA THR A 297 14.55 7.97 -7.20
C THR A 297 15.15 8.05 -5.80
N SER A 298 14.58 7.29 -4.83
CA SER A 298 15.13 7.18 -3.47
C SER A 298 16.53 6.54 -3.49
N ARG A 299 17.36 6.80 -2.46
CA ARG A 299 18.70 6.17 -2.36
C ARG A 299 18.63 4.64 -2.34
N LYS A 300 17.66 4.08 -1.60
CA LYS A 300 17.37 2.62 -1.58
C LYS A 300 17.13 2.09 -2.99
N HIS A 301 16.28 2.77 -3.75
CA HIS A 301 15.92 2.33 -5.11
C HIS A 301 17.07 2.50 -6.11
N ARG A 302 17.89 3.55 -5.99
CA ARG A 302 19.10 3.66 -6.82
C ARG A 302 20.03 2.47 -6.64
N LEU A 303 20.26 2.06 -5.39
CA LEU A 303 21.07 0.86 -5.11
C LEU A 303 20.41 -0.41 -5.67
N GLN A 304 19.11 -0.58 -5.45
CA GLN A 304 18.38 -1.77 -5.87
C GLN A 304 18.30 -1.95 -7.38
N TYR A 305 18.05 -0.88 -8.14
CA TYR A 305 17.77 -0.96 -9.58
C TYR A 305 18.94 -0.51 -10.47
N ASN A 306 19.83 0.38 -10.01
CA ASN A 306 20.96 0.83 -10.84
C ASN A 306 22.24 0.03 -10.56
N VAL A 307 22.53 -0.33 -9.30
CA VAL A 307 23.79 -0.98 -8.93
C VAL A 307 23.69 -2.51 -9.00
N LEU A 308 22.55 -3.08 -8.63
CA LEU A 308 22.36 -4.53 -8.63
C LEU A 308 21.81 -5.09 -9.96
N GLY A 309 21.73 -4.26 -11.01
CA GLY A 309 21.35 -4.69 -12.35
C GLY A 309 19.89 -5.09 -12.54
N ASN A 310 19.02 -4.86 -11.55
CA ASN A 310 17.61 -5.22 -11.68
C ASN A 310 16.86 -4.22 -12.56
N GLY A 311 16.62 -4.64 -13.80
CA GLY A 311 15.27 -4.66 -14.38
C GLY A 311 14.65 -3.34 -14.87
N ASP A 312 13.65 -3.53 -15.72
CA ASP A 312 12.61 -2.54 -15.96
C ASP A 312 11.91 -2.20 -14.63
N ASN A 313 11.55 -0.93 -14.47
CA ASN A 313 10.83 -0.43 -13.30
C ASN A 313 9.88 0.68 -13.73
N LEU A 314 8.89 0.99 -12.88
CA LEU A 314 7.85 1.96 -13.23
C LEU A 314 8.44 3.30 -13.64
N LEU A 315 9.50 3.77 -12.98
CA LEU A 315 10.08 5.08 -13.30
C LEU A 315 10.78 5.09 -14.66
N LYS A 316 11.37 3.99 -15.11
CA LYS A 316 11.89 3.87 -16.48
C LYS A 316 10.75 3.92 -17.50
N LEU A 317 9.63 3.25 -17.21
CA LEU A 317 8.44 3.27 -18.06
C LEU A 317 7.86 4.69 -18.15
N VAL A 318 7.73 5.41 -17.02
CA VAL A 318 7.32 6.82 -16.99
C VAL A 318 8.28 7.67 -17.85
N LYS A 319 9.59 7.50 -17.68
CA LYS A 319 10.60 8.28 -18.44
C LYS A 319 10.67 7.93 -19.94
N SER A 320 10.11 6.81 -20.36
CA SER A 320 10.00 6.47 -21.79
C SER A 320 8.80 7.12 -22.48
N LYS A 321 7.86 7.68 -21.72
CA LYS A 321 6.77 8.49 -22.27
C LYS A 321 7.29 9.90 -22.58
N ASN A 322 6.58 10.62 -23.44
CA ASN A 322 6.92 12.01 -23.73
C ASN A 322 6.68 12.88 -22.46
N ALA A 323 7.20 14.10 -22.47
CA ALA A 323 7.14 14.99 -21.30
C ALA A 323 5.69 15.39 -20.97
N ASP A 324 4.87 15.66 -21.99
CA ASP A 324 3.49 16.13 -21.83
C ASP A 324 2.60 15.04 -21.21
N ASP A 325 2.70 13.80 -21.68
CA ASP A 325 2.02 12.62 -21.11
C ASP A 325 2.41 12.40 -19.64
N THR A 326 3.68 12.63 -19.31
CA THR A 326 4.19 12.49 -17.95
C THR A 326 3.59 13.57 -17.05
N ASP A 327 3.61 14.82 -17.50
CA ASP A 327 3.05 15.96 -16.77
C ASP A 327 1.54 15.79 -16.59
N ASP A 328 0.83 15.41 -17.63
CA ASP A 328 -0.60 15.17 -17.56
C ASP A 328 -0.96 13.98 -16.67
N GLY A 329 -0.18 12.90 -16.67
CA GLY A 329 -0.38 11.79 -15.73
C GLY A 329 -0.13 12.17 -14.27
N ILE A 330 0.91 12.96 -13.98
CA ILE A 330 1.15 13.44 -12.62
C ILE A 330 0.01 14.37 -12.19
N LYS A 331 -0.41 15.28 -13.07
CA LYS A 331 -1.53 16.21 -12.82
C LYS A 331 -2.84 15.44 -12.62
N ASN A 332 -3.10 14.42 -13.43
CA ASN A 332 -4.28 13.56 -13.33
C ASN A 332 -4.29 12.80 -11.99
N GLY A 333 -3.17 12.20 -11.59
CA GLY A 333 -3.04 11.56 -10.28
C GLY A 333 -3.35 12.52 -9.12
N LEU A 334 -2.84 13.76 -9.18
CA LEU A 334 -3.19 14.80 -8.20
C LEU A 334 -4.68 15.14 -8.21
N LYS A 335 -5.28 15.31 -9.39
CA LYS A 335 -6.73 15.59 -9.53
C LYS A 335 -7.56 14.49 -8.89
N MET A 336 -7.25 13.22 -9.17
CA MET A 336 -7.98 12.09 -8.60
C MET A 336 -7.87 12.05 -7.07
N ILE A 337 -6.68 12.33 -6.51
CA ILE A 337 -6.48 12.41 -5.06
C ILE A 337 -7.28 13.58 -4.46
N ALA A 338 -7.26 14.74 -5.10
CA ALA A 338 -7.96 15.93 -4.61
C ALA A 338 -9.49 15.81 -4.60
N LEU A 339 -10.04 14.87 -5.39
CA LEU A 339 -11.47 14.58 -5.50
C LEU A 339 -12.00 13.65 -4.41
N LEU A 340 -11.13 12.95 -3.68
CA LEU A 340 -11.55 12.10 -2.58
C LEU A 340 -12.17 12.93 -1.46
N THR A 341 -13.34 12.50 -0.99
CA THR A 341 -14.02 13.14 0.14
C THR A 341 -13.58 12.51 1.46
N ASP A 342 -13.68 13.28 2.54
CA ASP A 342 -13.45 12.75 3.89
C ASP A 342 -14.37 11.56 4.18
N LYS A 343 -15.61 11.58 3.66
CA LYS A 343 -16.58 10.48 3.77
C LYS A 343 -16.11 9.20 3.08
N ASP A 344 -15.61 9.29 1.85
CA ASP A 344 -15.09 8.12 1.13
C ASP A 344 -13.97 7.45 1.94
N LEU A 345 -13.08 8.27 2.50
CA LEU A 345 -11.95 7.80 3.30
C LEU A 345 -12.39 7.21 4.64
N GLU A 346 -13.35 7.83 5.33
CA GLU A 346 -13.94 7.35 6.59
C GLU A 346 -14.54 5.96 6.43
N GLU A 347 -15.28 5.73 5.34
CA GLU A 347 -15.85 4.42 5.02
C GLU A 347 -14.76 3.36 4.82
N GLN A 348 -13.68 3.70 4.11
CA GLN A 348 -12.61 2.73 3.85
C GLN A 348 -11.77 2.40 5.08
N VAL A 349 -11.46 3.38 5.94
CA VAL A 349 -10.65 3.12 7.14
C VAL A 349 -11.38 2.28 8.18
N ALA A 350 -12.70 2.06 8.04
CA ALA A 350 -13.47 1.17 8.91
C ALA A 350 -12.89 -0.27 8.95
N VAL A 351 -12.18 -0.70 7.90
CA VAL A 351 -11.48 -2.00 7.87
C VAL A 351 -10.36 -2.11 8.91
N ILE A 352 -9.79 -0.98 9.35
CA ILE A 352 -8.74 -0.95 10.37
C ILE A 352 -9.38 -1.14 11.74
N SER A 353 -9.05 -2.24 12.44
CA SER A 353 -9.68 -2.57 13.73
C SER A 353 -9.11 -1.80 14.92
N ASN A 354 -7.84 -1.39 14.85
CA ASN A 354 -7.20 -0.61 15.91
C ASN A 354 -7.64 0.86 15.78
N PRO A 355 -8.34 1.45 16.78
CA PRO A 355 -8.87 2.81 16.66
C PRO A 355 -7.79 3.88 16.46
N LYS A 356 -6.62 3.72 17.10
CA LYS A 356 -5.51 4.67 16.96
C LYS A 356 -4.91 4.62 15.56
N ALA A 357 -4.66 3.41 15.06
CA ALA A 357 -4.15 3.23 13.70
C ALA A 357 -5.17 3.71 12.66
N ARG A 358 -6.47 3.47 12.88
CA ARG A 358 -7.56 3.95 12.04
C ARG A 358 -7.55 5.48 11.94
N ALA A 359 -7.58 6.17 13.08
CA ALA A 359 -7.58 7.63 13.13
C ALA A 359 -6.32 8.22 12.47
N ALA A 360 -5.16 7.63 12.73
CA ALA A 360 -3.90 8.08 12.15
C ALA A 360 -3.84 7.86 10.62
N LEU A 361 -4.32 6.73 10.11
CA LEU A 361 -4.39 6.46 8.67
C LEU A 361 -5.39 7.38 7.95
N LEU A 362 -6.57 7.62 8.56
CA LEU A 362 -7.54 8.59 8.05
C LEU A 362 -6.91 9.98 7.95
N LEU A 363 -6.27 10.44 9.03
CA LEU A 363 -5.62 11.74 9.07
C LEU A 363 -4.56 11.87 7.96
N ILE A 364 -3.74 10.83 7.74
CA ILE A 364 -2.74 10.82 6.66
C ILE A 364 -3.40 10.94 5.28
N LEU A 365 -4.47 10.18 5.01
CA LEU A 365 -5.16 10.22 3.72
C LEU A 365 -5.80 11.59 3.48
N VAL A 366 -6.53 12.14 4.46
CA VAL A 366 -7.11 13.48 4.41
C VAL A 366 -6.02 14.55 4.22
N SER A 367 -4.88 14.41 4.91
CA SER A 367 -3.72 15.29 4.73
C SER A 367 -3.31 15.37 3.26
N LYS A 368 -3.18 14.21 2.61
CA LYS A 368 -2.70 14.13 1.23
C LYS A 368 -3.72 14.66 0.24
N CYS A 369 -5.02 14.49 0.51
CA CYS A 369 -6.08 15.11 -0.29
C CYS A 369 -6.01 16.64 -0.21
N LYS A 370 -5.87 17.22 0.99
CA LYS A 370 -5.74 18.67 1.18
C LYS A 370 -4.46 19.23 0.55
N GLN A 371 -3.34 18.53 0.69
CA GLN A 371 -2.09 18.90 0.03
C GLN A 371 -2.25 18.88 -1.50
N ALA A 372 -2.88 17.86 -2.08
CA ALA A 372 -3.14 17.80 -3.52
C ALA A 372 -4.01 18.98 -4.00
N GLN A 373 -5.06 19.33 -3.25
CA GLN A 373 -5.90 20.51 -3.52
C GLN A 373 -5.09 21.81 -3.49
N CYS A 374 -4.23 21.99 -2.48
CA CYS A 374 -3.35 23.16 -2.36
C CYS A 374 -2.37 23.26 -3.55
N ILE A 375 -1.73 22.15 -3.94
CA ILE A 375 -0.80 22.11 -5.08
C ILE A 375 -1.52 22.49 -6.37
N LEU A 376 -2.72 21.92 -6.61
CA LEU A 376 -3.50 22.21 -7.81
C LEU A 376 -3.95 23.68 -7.88
N TYR A 377 -4.44 24.24 -6.77
CA TYR A 377 -4.85 25.65 -6.74
C TYR A 377 -3.67 26.60 -6.92
N ARG A 378 -2.54 26.34 -6.24
CA ARG A 378 -1.35 27.18 -6.31
C ARG A 378 -0.77 27.25 -7.72
N SER A 379 -0.73 26.13 -8.42
CA SER A 379 -0.15 26.06 -9.77
C SER A 379 -1.13 26.39 -10.88
N PHE A 380 -2.43 26.20 -10.66
CA PHE A 380 -3.46 26.41 -11.69
C PHE A 380 -4.74 27.02 -11.08
N PRO A 381 -4.67 28.26 -10.54
CA PRO A 381 -5.78 28.86 -9.79
C PRO A 381 -7.06 29.00 -10.62
N ASP A 382 -6.92 29.32 -11.92
CA ASP A 382 -8.04 29.48 -12.85
C ASP A 382 -8.75 28.15 -13.16
N LEU A 383 -8.02 27.03 -13.11
CA LEU A 383 -8.57 25.69 -13.35
C LEU A 383 -9.17 25.05 -12.09
N TYR A 384 -8.76 25.51 -10.90
CA TYR A 384 -9.19 24.95 -9.62
C TYR A 384 -9.68 26.00 -8.61
N PRO A 385 -10.57 26.93 -8.99
CA PRO A 385 -11.00 28.01 -8.09
C PRO A 385 -11.71 27.48 -6.83
N ARG A 386 -12.32 26.29 -6.90
CA ARG A 386 -12.98 25.62 -5.76
C ARG A 386 -12.06 25.25 -4.60
N TYR A 387 -10.74 25.27 -4.80
CA TYR A 387 -9.75 24.94 -3.77
C TYR A 387 -9.08 26.18 -3.16
N LYS A 388 -9.57 27.39 -3.50
CA LYS A 388 -9.00 28.67 -3.04
C LYS A 388 -8.84 28.77 -1.53
N ASP A 389 -9.82 28.26 -0.79
CA ASP A 389 -9.85 28.34 0.67
C ASP A 389 -9.25 27.11 1.36
N THR A 390 -8.72 26.15 0.60
CA THR A 390 -8.07 24.97 1.17
C THR A 390 -6.74 25.36 1.79
N LYS A 391 -6.57 25.04 3.08
CA LYS A 391 -5.32 25.27 3.81
C LYS A 391 -4.43 24.03 3.84
N TRP A 392 -3.13 24.24 3.73
CA TRP A 392 -2.14 23.19 3.91
C TRP A 392 -2.24 22.59 5.33
N PRO A 393 -2.14 21.26 5.49
CA PRO A 393 -2.15 20.65 6.82
C PRO A 393 -0.86 20.95 7.60
N GLU A 394 -0.98 21.56 8.78
CA GLU A 394 0.14 22.04 9.62
C GLU A 394 0.78 20.96 10.53
N TYR A 395 0.45 19.67 10.35
CA TYR A 395 0.98 18.61 11.20
C TYR A 395 1.99 17.73 10.48
N SER A 396 2.98 17.26 11.24
CA SER A 396 3.97 16.32 10.73
C SER A 396 3.35 14.93 10.57
N THR A 397 3.19 14.46 9.32
CA THR A 397 2.81 13.06 9.01
C THR A 397 3.73 12.05 9.69
N ARG A 398 4.98 12.45 10.00
CA ARG A 398 5.95 11.66 10.76
C ARG A 398 5.52 11.41 12.21
N LYS A 399 4.99 12.42 12.89
CA LYS A 399 4.48 12.27 14.27
C LYS A 399 3.27 11.32 14.28
N VAL A 400 2.34 11.50 13.34
CA VAL A 400 1.11 10.70 13.22
C VAL A 400 1.41 9.22 12.94
N MET A 401 2.38 8.91 12.08
CA MET A 401 2.72 7.52 11.73
C MET A 401 3.26 6.70 12.90
N ASN A 402 3.82 7.31 13.96
CA ASN A 402 4.20 6.58 15.16
C ASN A 402 3.00 6.00 15.91
N LEU A 403 1.80 6.56 15.72
CA LEU A 403 0.54 6.05 16.29
C LEU A 403 -0.04 4.87 15.50
N VAL A 404 0.43 4.67 14.26
CA VAL A 404 -0.03 3.60 13.36
C VAL A 404 0.64 2.26 13.70
N VAL A 405 1.75 2.23 14.45
CA VAL A 405 2.58 1.04 14.65
C VAL A 405 2.69 0.59 16.10
#